data_AF-A0A9D9DC72-F1
#
_entry.id   AF-A0A9D9DC72-F1
#
_cell.length_a   1.000
_cell.length_b   1.000
_cell.length_c   1.000
_cell.angle_alpha   90.00
_cell.angle_beta   90.00
_cell.angle_gamma   90.00
#
_symmetry.space_group_name_H-M   'P 1'
#
loop_
_entity.id
_entity.type
_entity.pdbx_description
1 polymer ?
#
loop_
_entity_poly.entity_id
_entity_poly.type
_entity_poly.pdbx_seq_one_letter_code
_entity_poly.pdbx_strand_id
1 'polypeptide(L)'
;MLRKILSFFFALFMLLPVAHSAEMVNVEYIHNVLRWRWGIELPYNPELKNPKVAANMEYLLTVVDIANEYLNGEKTTSYGTGEYATKLAADTIATNNAIDGLIRGPGFYITTVPGTAKFDIMINAAGNFAIDWGDGERESIVDKAVGNITYSHTFGNPQRANTIRITGTSTDYAYGVVALSFPQKTSIAKIYGNLGKIFPTLPDGTQPRFSSLFNGATNMTGEIPPQLFDGLYGATEEYMFSNVFTNCSKLTGEIPPDLFAGITGPLAMHAFENTFRNCSGLTGEIPETLFSRIKSEPIEFMFNQTFFGCSGLTGSIPENLFAGIAGAPAAAMFFGTFRGCSGIKGAIPENLFAGISGAPAGSCFGETFAFTGVLGKIPENLFAGVRGAPAEQMFSSTFMGCRGLSGGFPEKLFAGISGAPAKSMFSGTFYQCSGLGGAIPENLFGNISGAPADGMFSYTFCDSGLSSIPAGLFAGISGAPAENMFDGTFNWNLGLKSIPDGLFAGISGAPAANMFRHTFYYTRITDIPENLFGNISGAPADGMFDTAFANCSALTGPSARINGQYLYEIWPDISGDTNTYEGSTGLSDYDQIPDNWK
;
A
#
# COMPACT_ATOMS: atom_id res chain seq x y z
N MET A 1 -24.75 33.90 -6.00
CA MET A 1 -23.71 34.72 -6.67
C MET A 1 -23.52 34.40 -8.15
N LEU A 2 -23.96 33.24 -8.66
CA LEU A 2 -24.07 32.96 -10.12
C LEU A 2 -24.80 34.07 -10.91
N ARG A 3 -25.74 34.77 -10.24
CA ARG A 3 -26.45 35.92 -10.79
C ARG A 3 -25.58 37.15 -11.12
N LYS A 4 -24.42 37.35 -10.50
CA LYS A 4 -23.63 38.59 -10.73
C LYS A 4 -22.55 38.45 -11.80
N ILE A 5 -21.99 37.26 -12.01
CA ILE A 5 -21.00 37.02 -13.08
C ILE A 5 -21.70 36.96 -14.46
N LEU A 6 -22.88 36.35 -14.55
CA LEU A 6 -23.66 36.37 -15.79
C LEU A 6 -24.28 37.75 -16.09
N SER A 7 -24.69 38.51 -15.07
CA SER A 7 -25.21 39.87 -15.29
C SER A 7 -24.14 40.88 -15.69
N PHE A 8 -22.86 40.69 -15.32
CA PHE A 8 -21.79 41.59 -15.74
C PHE A 8 -21.31 41.30 -17.18
N PHE A 9 -21.36 40.04 -17.63
CA PHE A 9 -21.01 39.67 -19.00
C PHE A 9 -22.05 40.10 -20.06
N PHE A 10 -23.34 40.19 -19.68
CA PHE A 10 -24.39 40.63 -20.62
C PHE A 10 -24.67 42.14 -20.60
N ALA A 11 -24.32 42.87 -19.53
CA ALA A 11 -24.64 44.30 -19.42
C ALA A 11 -23.72 45.23 -20.24
N LEU A 12 -22.56 44.75 -20.71
CA LEU A 12 -21.62 45.56 -21.50
C LEU A 12 -21.95 45.61 -23.01
N PHE A 13 -23.03 44.96 -23.47
CA PHE A 13 -23.34 44.85 -24.90
C PHE A 13 -24.40 45.84 -25.43
N MET A 14 -24.92 46.75 -24.62
CA MET A 14 -25.94 47.73 -25.07
C MET A 14 -25.43 49.13 -25.39
N LEU A 15 -24.13 49.44 -25.27
CA LEU A 15 -23.62 50.79 -25.57
C LEU A 15 -22.22 50.74 -26.20
N LEU A 16 -22.16 50.45 -27.51
CA LEU A 16 -21.47 51.22 -28.57
C LEU A 16 -21.15 50.34 -29.79
N PRO A 17 -21.18 50.89 -31.02
CA PRO A 17 -21.28 50.12 -32.25
C PRO A 17 -19.89 49.80 -32.84
N VAL A 18 -19.55 48.53 -32.93
CA VAL A 18 -18.64 48.03 -33.97
C VAL A 18 -19.33 46.85 -34.64
N ALA A 19 -19.80 47.09 -35.86
CA ALA A 19 -20.50 46.12 -36.67
C ALA A 19 -19.55 44.98 -37.10
N HIS A 20 -19.69 43.83 -36.46
CA HIS A 20 -19.69 42.55 -37.15
C HIS A 20 -21.10 41.98 -36.94
N SER A 21 -21.89 41.89 -38.00
CA SER A 21 -23.23 41.31 -37.95
C SER A 21 -23.12 39.87 -37.49
N ALA A 22 -23.63 39.55 -36.30
CA ALA A 22 -23.74 38.18 -35.84
C ALA A 22 -24.76 37.46 -36.74
N GLU A 23 -24.30 36.54 -37.57
CA GLU A 23 -25.15 35.80 -38.50
C GLU A 23 -25.71 34.55 -37.81
N MET A 24 -26.96 34.21 -38.14
CA MET A 24 -27.58 32.97 -37.68
C MET A 24 -26.79 31.77 -38.23
N VAL A 25 -26.38 30.87 -37.33
CA VAL A 25 -25.64 29.67 -37.72
C VAL A 25 -26.58 28.51 -38.01
N ASN A 26 -26.12 27.58 -38.84
CA ASN A 26 -26.78 26.29 -39.04
C ASN A 26 -26.09 25.19 -38.23
N VAL A 27 -26.74 24.02 -38.16
CA VAL A 27 -26.21 22.85 -37.44
C VAL A 27 -24.85 22.42 -37.99
N GLU A 28 -24.66 22.46 -39.32
CA GLU A 28 -23.39 22.17 -39.99
C GLU A 28 -22.25 23.06 -39.50
N TYR A 29 -22.49 24.37 -39.33
CA TYR A 29 -21.51 25.32 -38.82
C TYR A 29 -21.04 24.95 -37.41
N ILE A 30 -21.96 24.63 -36.48
CA ILE A 30 -21.61 24.24 -35.11
C ILE A 30 -20.68 23.02 -35.10
N HIS A 31 -21.03 21.98 -35.87
CA HIS A 31 -20.23 20.76 -35.98
C HIS A 31 -18.89 20.98 -36.67
N ASN A 32 -18.84 21.86 -37.67
CA ASN A 32 -17.58 22.24 -38.30
C ASN A 32 -16.68 22.99 -37.32
N VAL A 33 -17.19 23.97 -36.58
CA VAL A 33 -16.38 24.72 -35.59
C VAL A 33 -15.85 23.78 -34.49
N LEU A 34 -16.67 22.81 -34.04
CA LEU A 34 -16.23 21.73 -33.15
C LEU A 34 -15.07 20.91 -33.73
N ARG A 35 -15.21 20.45 -34.97
CA ARG A 35 -14.17 19.68 -35.67
C ARG A 35 -12.88 20.50 -35.84
N TRP A 36 -12.99 21.74 -36.31
CA TRP A 36 -11.84 22.60 -36.61
C TRP A 36 -11.09 23.06 -35.36
N ARG A 37 -11.80 23.39 -34.28
CA ARG A 37 -11.16 23.95 -33.07
C ARG A 37 -10.79 22.92 -32.03
N TRP A 38 -11.55 21.82 -31.95
CA TRP A 38 -11.40 20.81 -30.91
C TRP A 38 -11.11 19.41 -31.45
N GLY A 39 -11.13 19.19 -32.77
CA GLY A 39 -10.90 17.88 -33.37
C GLY A 39 -12.02 16.88 -33.09
N ILE A 40 -13.21 17.34 -32.69
CA ILE A 40 -14.33 16.49 -32.28
C ILE A 40 -15.27 16.27 -33.45
N GLU A 41 -15.55 15.00 -33.78
CA GLU A 41 -16.57 14.61 -34.74
C GLU A 41 -17.73 13.91 -34.03
N LEU A 42 -18.80 14.67 -33.76
CA LEU A 42 -20.03 14.13 -33.19
C LEU A 42 -21.02 13.73 -34.30
N PRO A 43 -21.80 12.66 -34.11
CA PRO A 43 -22.90 12.36 -35.02
C PRO A 43 -23.98 13.44 -34.91
N TYR A 44 -24.64 13.74 -36.04
CA TYR A 44 -25.86 14.55 -36.02
C TYR A 44 -26.98 13.82 -35.27
N ASN A 45 -27.98 14.58 -34.82
CA ASN A 45 -29.23 13.99 -34.34
C ASN A 45 -29.80 13.07 -35.45
N PRO A 46 -30.13 11.79 -35.17
CA PRO A 46 -30.67 10.86 -36.16
C PRO A 46 -31.93 11.36 -36.89
N GLU A 47 -32.69 12.26 -36.28
CA GLU A 47 -33.90 12.86 -36.86
C GLU A 47 -33.60 14.04 -37.82
N LEU A 48 -32.34 14.50 -37.88
CA LEU A 48 -31.93 15.64 -38.69
C LEU A 48 -31.77 15.26 -40.17
N LYS A 49 -32.73 15.67 -41.00
CA LYS A 49 -32.74 15.37 -42.44
C LYS A 49 -31.80 16.25 -43.27
N ASN A 50 -31.43 17.44 -42.78
CA ASN A 50 -30.55 18.39 -43.48
C ASN A 50 -29.73 19.19 -42.45
N PRO A 51 -28.39 19.12 -42.45
CA PRO A 51 -27.56 19.83 -41.48
C PRO A 51 -27.44 21.34 -41.74
N LYS A 52 -27.92 21.84 -42.90
CA LYS A 52 -27.92 23.28 -43.23
C LYS A 52 -29.07 24.07 -42.63
N VAL A 53 -29.90 23.46 -41.76
CA VAL A 53 -30.98 24.14 -41.04
C VAL A 53 -30.42 25.00 -39.91
N ALA A 54 -31.08 26.13 -39.63
CA ALA A 54 -30.74 27.03 -38.54
C ALA A 54 -30.68 26.30 -37.19
N ALA A 55 -29.65 26.56 -36.41
CA ALA A 55 -29.51 26.04 -35.06
C ALA A 55 -30.04 27.06 -34.03
N ASN A 56 -30.57 26.56 -32.91
CA ASN A 56 -30.95 27.37 -31.76
C ASN A 56 -29.98 27.16 -30.59
N MET A 57 -30.08 28.00 -29.56
CA MET A 57 -29.23 27.93 -28.37
C MET A 57 -29.35 26.60 -27.64
N GLU A 58 -30.55 26.01 -27.58
CA GLU A 58 -30.75 24.67 -27.01
C GLU A 58 -29.93 23.59 -27.73
N TYR A 59 -29.93 23.59 -29.06
CA TYR A 59 -29.12 22.67 -29.86
C TYR A 59 -27.63 22.89 -29.62
N LEU A 60 -27.15 24.15 -29.69
CA LEU A 60 -25.76 24.51 -29.45
C LEU A 60 -25.28 24.03 -28.08
N LEU A 61 -26.03 24.33 -27.01
CA LEU A 61 -25.62 23.98 -25.65
C LEU A 61 -25.73 22.47 -25.37
N THR A 62 -26.69 21.78 -25.99
CA THR A 62 -26.77 20.31 -25.94
C THR A 62 -25.56 19.68 -26.63
N VAL A 63 -25.16 20.22 -27.79
CA VAL A 63 -23.97 19.76 -28.51
C VAL A 63 -22.68 20.03 -27.72
N VAL A 64 -22.60 21.15 -26.98
CA VAL A 64 -21.51 21.41 -26.03
C VAL A 64 -21.50 20.38 -24.90
N ASP A 65 -22.66 20.02 -24.34
CA ASP A 65 -22.74 18.96 -23.32
C ASP A 65 -22.26 17.60 -23.87
N ILE A 66 -22.67 17.24 -25.08
CA ILE A 66 -22.22 16.00 -25.74
C ILE A 66 -20.72 16.07 -26.05
N ALA A 67 -20.19 17.22 -26.47
CA ALA A 67 -18.75 17.39 -26.70
C ALA A 67 -17.95 17.24 -25.39
N ASN A 68 -18.47 17.78 -24.29
CA ASN A 68 -17.89 17.59 -22.96
C ASN A 68 -17.94 16.13 -22.53
N GLU A 69 -19.07 15.45 -22.71
CA GLU A 69 -19.21 14.03 -22.41
C GLU A 69 -18.26 13.17 -23.25
N TYR A 70 -18.14 13.47 -24.54
CA TYR A 70 -17.19 12.82 -25.45
C TYR A 70 -15.73 13.00 -25.01
N LEU A 71 -15.35 14.21 -24.61
CA LEU A 71 -13.98 14.52 -24.18
C LEU A 71 -13.62 13.93 -22.81
N ASN A 72 -14.60 13.82 -21.90
CA ASN A 72 -14.39 13.41 -20.52
C ASN A 72 -14.77 11.94 -20.25
N GLY A 73 -15.46 11.27 -21.18
CA GLY A 73 -15.94 9.89 -21.05
C GLY A 73 -17.18 9.73 -20.15
N GLU A 74 -17.67 10.82 -19.57
CA GLU A 74 -18.85 10.88 -18.70
C GLU A 74 -19.54 12.24 -18.80
N LYS A 75 -20.83 12.30 -18.44
CA LYS A 75 -21.59 13.56 -18.50
C LYS A 75 -21.15 14.55 -17.44
N THR A 76 -20.37 15.56 -17.82
CA THR A 76 -19.85 16.59 -16.91
C THR A 76 -20.63 17.90 -16.88
N THR A 77 -21.50 18.14 -17.86
CA THR A 77 -22.27 19.40 -17.99
C THR A 77 -23.73 19.15 -18.38
N SER A 78 -24.58 20.16 -18.18
CA SER A 78 -26.03 20.10 -18.46
C SER A 78 -26.56 21.43 -19.04
N TYR A 79 -25.73 22.15 -19.78
CA TYR A 79 -26.06 23.43 -20.38
C TYR A 79 -27.28 23.37 -21.29
N GLY A 80 -27.46 22.26 -22.03
CA GLY A 80 -28.59 22.01 -22.94
C GLY A 80 -29.95 21.88 -22.26
N THR A 81 -29.99 21.79 -20.93
CA THR A 81 -31.22 21.79 -20.12
C THR A 81 -31.35 23.01 -19.20
N GLY A 82 -30.38 23.94 -19.29
CA GLY A 82 -30.33 25.14 -18.45
C GLY A 82 -31.18 26.29 -18.99
N GLU A 83 -31.27 27.37 -18.20
CA GLU A 83 -32.06 28.57 -18.51
C GLU A 83 -31.71 29.22 -19.87
N TYR A 84 -30.48 29.03 -20.35
CA TYR A 84 -29.98 29.59 -21.62
C TYR A 84 -30.20 28.69 -22.84
N ALA A 85 -30.66 27.44 -22.64
CA ALA A 85 -31.02 26.51 -23.70
C ALA A 85 -32.40 26.87 -24.29
N THR A 86 -32.47 28.04 -24.93
CA THR A 86 -33.72 28.57 -25.49
C THR A 86 -33.90 28.14 -26.95
N LYS A 87 -35.14 28.25 -27.46
CA LYS A 87 -35.45 28.06 -28.88
C LYS A 87 -35.04 29.25 -29.76
N LEU A 88 -34.35 30.26 -29.21
CA LEU A 88 -33.82 31.38 -29.98
C LEU A 88 -32.66 30.93 -30.86
N ALA A 89 -32.55 31.53 -32.04
CA ALA A 89 -31.48 31.24 -32.98
C ALA A 89 -30.09 31.47 -32.36
N ALA A 90 -29.17 30.52 -32.58
CA ALA A 90 -27.77 30.72 -32.25
C ALA A 90 -27.12 31.55 -33.35
N ASP A 91 -26.33 32.55 -32.96
CA ASP A 91 -25.52 33.34 -33.87
C ASP A 91 -24.03 32.92 -33.82
N THR A 92 -23.23 33.42 -34.75
CA THR A 92 -21.80 33.09 -34.86
C THR A 92 -21.00 33.46 -33.61
N ILE A 93 -21.33 34.56 -32.93
CA ILE A 93 -20.63 35.03 -31.72
C ILE A 93 -20.97 34.13 -30.54
N ALA A 94 -22.26 33.90 -30.29
CA ALA A 94 -22.74 33.02 -29.24
C ALA A 94 -22.20 31.59 -29.43
N THR A 95 -22.16 31.11 -30.68
CA THR A 95 -21.62 29.79 -31.03
C THR A 95 -20.14 29.68 -30.72
N ASN A 96 -19.31 30.61 -31.20
CA ASN A 96 -17.88 30.57 -30.95
C ASN A 96 -17.56 30.71 -29.45
N ASN A 97 -18.24 31.62 -28.75
CA ASN A 97 -18.05 31.81 -27.31
C ASN A 97 -18.48 30.58 -26.50
N ALA A 98 -19.59 29.93 -26.86
CA ALA A 98 -20.02 28.70 -26.22
C ALA A 98 -19.02 27.57 -26.48
N ILE A 99 -18.59 27.38 -27.72
CA ILE A 99 -17.63 26.34 -28.09
C ILE A 99 -16.26 26.57 -27.41
N ASP A 100 -15.76 27.80 -27.36
CA ASP A 100 -14.45 28.09 -26.74
C ASP A 100 -14.52 28.11 -25.20
N GLY A 101 -15.62 28.61 -24.64
CA GLY A 101 -15.74 28.90 -23.21
C GLY A 101 -16.40 27.80 -22.40
N LEU A 102 -17.26 26.99 -23.02
CA LEU A 102 -18.06 25.96 -22.35
C LEU A 102 -17.60 24.54 -22.67
N ILE A 103 -16.84 24.33 -23.76
CA ILE A 103 -16.18 23.05 -23.99
C ILE A 103 -14.99 22.92 -23.06
N ARG A 104 -14.96 21.80 -22.36
CA ARG A 104 -13.97 21.44 -21.37
C ARG A 104 -13.34 20.13 -21.81
N GLY A 105 -12.25 20.22 -22.59
CA GLY A 105 -11.35 19.10 -22.90
C GLY A 105 -10.77 18.40 -21.67
N PRO A 106 -9.96 17.34 -21.84
CA PRO A 106 -9.40 16.58 -20.74
C PRO A 106 -8.72 17.52 -19.75
N GLY A 107 -9.13 17.43 -18.49
CA GLY A 107 -8.66 18.24 -17.40
C GLY A 107 -8.57 17.41 -16.15
N PHE A 108 -7.66 17.80 -15.26
CA PHE A 108 -7.63 17.31 -13.89
C PHE A 108 -8.28 18.35 -12.99
N TYR A 109 -9.15 17.91 -12.09
CA TYR A 109 -9.94 18.80 -11.27
C TYR A 109 -9.79 18.50 -9.80
N ILE A 110 -9.83 19.57 -9.00
CA ILE A 110 -9.73 19.53 -7.55
C ILE A 110 -10.85 20.39 -7.00
N THR A 111 -11.68 19.83 -6.12
CA THR A 111 -12.60 20.62 -5.32
C THR A 111 -11.99 20.91 -3.97
N THR A 112 -11.96 22.18 -3.56
CA THR A 112 -11.46 22.58 -2.24
C THR A 112 -12.49 22.32 -1.14
N VAL A 113 -12.00 22.16 0.08
CA VAL A 113 -12.85 22.18 1.28
C VAL A 113 -13.43 23.60 1.46
N PRO A 114 -14.73 23.75 1.79
CA PRO A 114 -15.30 25.04 2.19
C PRO A 114 -14.49 25.68 3.32
N GLY A 115 -14.17 26.97 3.20
CA GLY A 115 -13.30 27.70 4.12
C GLY A 115 -11.86 27.87 3.61
N THR A 116 -11.48 27.23 2.51
CA THR A 116 -10.14 27.38 1.92
C THR A 116 -9.96 28.79 1.36
N ALA A 117 -9.11 29.60 2.01
CA ALA A 117 -8.84 30.97 1.58
C ALA A 117 -7.75 31.08 0.51
N LYS A 118 -6.72 30.23 0.61
CA LYS A 118 -5.60 30.20 -0.32
C LYS A 118 -5.33 28.77 -0.77
N PHE A 119 -4.98 28.58 -2.03
CA PHE A 119 -4.54 27.30 -2.55
C PHE A 119 -3.32 27.48 -3.44
N ASP A 120 -2.32 26.63 -3.25
CA ASP A 120 -1.08 26.64 -4.01
C ASP A 120 -0.97 25.36 -4.84
N ILE A 121 -0.47 25.50 -6.07
CA ILE A 121 -0.20 24.41 -6.99
C ILE A 121 1.24 24.55 -7.46
N MET A 122 2.04 23.52 -7.22
CA MET A 122 3.41 23.43 -7.74
C MET A 122 3.41 22.58 -9.00
N ILE A 123 3.81 23.16 -10.13
CA ILE A 123 3.96 22.44 -11.41
C ILE A 123 5.44 22.46 -11.77
N ASN A 124 6.07 21.28 -11.82
CA ASN A 124 7.48 21.11 -12.14
C ASN A 124 7.63 20.32 -13.45
N ALA A 125 6.94 20.79 -14.49
CA ALA A 125 6.99 20.25 -15.83
C ALA A 125 7.02 21.43 -16.81
N ALA A 126 7.69 21.26 -17.95
CA ALA A 126 7.55 22.19 -19.06
C ALA A 126 6.28 21.85 -19.84
N GLY A 127 5.67 22.84 -20.48
CA GLY A 127 4.47 22.65 -21.29
C GLY A 127 3.57 23.88 -21.29
N ASN A 128 2.45 23.73 -21.99
CA ASN A 128 1.40 24.74 -22.03
C ASN A 128 0.28 24.31 -21.11
N PHE A 129 0.16 24.98 -19.96
CA PHE A 129 -0.86 24.69 -18.97
C PHE A 129 -1.79 25.89 -18.78
N ALA A 130 -2.99 25.60 -18.28
CA ALA A 130 -3.85 26.63 -17.73
C ALA A 130 -4.51 26.12 -16.45
N ILE A 131 -4.59 27.01 -15.46
CA ILE A 131 -5.28 26.78 -14.18
C ILE A 131 -6.50 27.69 -14.16
N ASP A 132 -7.69 27.12 -14.19
CA ASP A 132 -8.94 27.82 -13.88
C ASP A 132 -9.24 27.60 -12.40
N TRP A 133 -9.22 28.67 -11.61
CA TRP A 133 -9.37 28.57 -10.15
C TRP A 133 -10.82 28.32 -9.72
N GLY A 134 -11.79 28.39 -10.64
CA GLY A 134 -13.19 28.09 -10.38
C GLY A 134 -14.00 29.25 -9.78
N ASP A 135 -13.38 30.41 -9.58
CA ASP A 135 -14.02 31.65 -9.11
C ASP A 135 -14.09 32.75 -10.21
N GLY A 136 -13.65 32.42 -11.43
CA GLY A 136 -13.63 33.33 -12.58
C GLY A 136 -12.22 33.75 -12.99
N GLU A 137 -11.23 33.55 -12.12
CA GLU A 137 -9.82 33.85 -12.42
C GLU A 137 -9.12 32.67 -13.08
N ARG A 138 -8.18 32.97 -13.98
CA ARG A 138 -7.42 31.98 -14.74
C ARG A 138 -5.94 32.36 -14.84
N GLU A 139 -5.09 31.36 -14.67
CA GLU A 139 -3.65 31.45 -14.93
C GLU A 139 -3.35 30.73 -16.26
N SER A 140 -2.63 31.37 -17.17
CA SER A 140 -2.07 30.72 -18.36
C SER A 140 -0.57 30.60 -18.22
N ILE A 141 -0.06 29.40 -18.43
CA ILE A 141 1.34 29.04 -18.22
C ILE A 141 1.87 28.53 -19.56
N VAL A 142 2.81 29.25 -20.16
CA VAL A 142 3.38 28.91 -21.47
C VAL A 142 4.88 28.68 -21.31
N ASP A 143 5.33 27.52 -21.77
CA ASP A 143 6.72 27.19 -22.14
C ASP A 143 7.79 27.61 -21.11
N LYS A 144 7.54 27.30 -19.82
CA LYS A 144 8.54 27.54 -18.77
C LYS A 144 9.49 26.34 -18.67
N ALA A 145 10.78 26.64 -18.52
CA ALA A 145 11.78 25.65 -18.17
C ALA A 145 11.39 24.91 -16.88
N VAL A 146 11.82 23.65 -16.77
CA VAL A 146 11.52 22.86 -15.57
C VAL A 146 12.11 23.53 -14.33
N GLY A 147 11.28 23.75 -13.31
CA GLY A 147 11.67 24.39 -12.06
C GLY A 147 10.54 24.37 -11.03
N ASN A 148 10.90 24.53 -9.75
CA ASN A 148 9.97 24.53 -8.62
C ASN A 148 9.05 25.77 -8.61
N ILE A 149 8.09 25.83 -9.54
CA ILE A 149 7.21 26.99 -9.71
C ILE A 149 5.90 26.76 -8.96
N THR A 150 5.66 27.61 -7.98
CA THR A 150 4.41 27.65 -7.22
C THR A 150 3.48 28.71 -7.77
N TYR A 151 2.27 28.29 -8.13
CA TYR A 151 1.15 29.15 -8.49
C TYR A 151 0.23 29.26 -7.28
N SER A 152 0.01 30.49 -6.81
CA SER A 152 -0.77 30.78 -5.61
C SER A 152 -2.02 31.56 -5.97
N HIS A 153 -3.16 31.16 -5.44
CA HIS A 153 -4.41 31.90 -5.59
C HIS A 153 -5.10 32.13 -4.25
N THR A 154 -5.71 33.31 -4.09
CA THR A 154 -6.54 33.67 -2.94
C THR A 154 -7.97 33.84 -3.40
N PHE A 155 -8.88 33.00 -2.90
CA PHE A 155 -10.27 33.00 -3.35
C PHE A 155 -11.04 34.21 -2.80
N GLY A 156 -11.79 34.89 -3.68
CA GLY A 156 -12.63 36.02 -3.29
C GLY A 156 -13.80 35.66 -2.37
N ASN A 157 -14.21 34.39 -2.30
CA ASN A 157 -15.23 33.90 -1.38
C ASN A 157 -14.82 32.52 -0.80
N PRO A 158 -14.06 32.50 0.32
CA PRO A 158 -13.49 31.27 0.86
C PRO A 158 -14.53 30.34 1.46
N GLN A 159 -15.74 30.82 1.80
CA GLN A 159 -16.79 30.02 2.43
C GLN A 159 -17.42 28.98 1.49
N ARG A 160 -17.20 29.11 0.18
CA ARG A 160 -17.65 28.16 -0.83
C ARG A 160 -16.51 27.20 -1.18
N ALA A 161 -16.84 25.95 -1.45
CA ALA A 161 -15.93 25.05 -2.18
C ALA A 161 -15.71 25.59 -3.60
N ASN A 162 -14.45 25.66 -4.02
CA ASN A 162 -14.05 26.05 -5.38
C ASN A 162 -13.54 24.84 -6.13
N THR A 163 -13.84 24.80 -7.43
CA THR A 163 -13.42 23.72 -8.31
C THR A 163 -12.32 24.24 -9.19
N ILE A 164 -11.09 23.89 -8.84
CA ILE A 164 -9.90 24.21 -9.60
C ILE A 164 -9.78 23.19 -10.74
N ARG A 165 -9.44 23.66 -11.93
CA ARG A 165 -9.21 22.83 -13.12
C ARG A 165 -7.84 23.12 -13.68
N ILE A 166 -7.05 22.07 -13.86
CA ILE A 166 -5.77 22.10 -14.56
C ILE A 166 -5.97 21.49 -15.95
N THR A 167 -5.53 22.20 -16.97
CA THR A 167 -5.52 21.75 -18.38
C THR A 167 -4.16 21.98 -18.99
N GLY A 168 -3.95 21.41 -20.17
CA GLY A 168 -2.68 21.49 -20.88
C GLY A 168 -2.04 20.14 -21.07
N THR A 169 -0.82 20.14 -21.57
CA THR A 169 -0.02 18.91 -21.72
C THR A 169 1.44 19.25 -21.49
N SER A 170 2.09 18.42 -20.67
CA SER A 170 3.53 18.52 -20.40
C SER A 170 4.33 18.12 -21.63
N THR A 171 5.47 18.77 -21.83
CA THR A 171 6.43 18.49 -22.91
C THR A 171 7.81 18.10 -22.39
N ASP A 172 8.08 18.28 -21.10
CA ASP A 172 9.35 17.90 -20.47
C ASP A 172 9.20 17.73 -18.95
N TYR A 173 10.07 16.90 -18.35
CA TYR A 173 10.15 16.64 -16.92
C TYR A 173 11.59 16.73 -16.42
N ALA A 174 11.80 17.26 -15.22
CA ALA A 174 13.10 17.19 -14.57
C ALA A 174 13.25 15.85 -13.87
N TYR A 175 14.38 15.19 -14.14
CA TYR A 175 14.77 13.98 -13.44
C TYR A 175 14.76 14.19 -11.92
N GLY A 176 14.12 13.27 -11.18
CA GLY A 176 14.11 13.33 -9.72
C GLY A 176 13.03 14.24 -9.12
N VAL A 177 12.26 14.98 -9.93
CA VAL A 177 11.34 16.02 -9.45
C VAL A 177 9.89 15.60 -9.66
N VAL A 178 9.04 15.81 -8.65
CA VAL A 178 7.59 15.54 -8.78
C VAL A 178 6.96 16.48 -9.79
N ALA A 179 6.21 15.96 -10.77
CA ALA A 179 5.63 16.77 -11.84
C ALA A 179 4.57 17.76 -11.32
N LEU A 180 3.82 17.36 -10.29
CA LEU A 180 2.74 18.11 -9.66
C LEU A 180 2.75 17.90 -8.15
N SER A 181 2.54 18.97 -7.38
CA SER A 181 2.37 18.89 -5.92
C SER A 181 1.42 19.95 -5.39
N PHE A 182 0.73 19.61 -4.31
CA PHE A 182 -0.15 20.52 -3.58
C PHE A 182 0.38 20.70 -2.16
N PRO A 183 0.80 21.91 -1.74
CA PRO A 183 1.22 22.15 -0.37
C PRO A 183 0.07 21.99 0.64
N GLN A 184 -1.14 22.47 0.32
CA GLN A 184 -2.31 22.42 1.20
C GLN A 184 -3.19 21.18 0.98
N LYS A 185 -2.63 19.97 1.15
CA LYS A 185 -3.35 18.70 0.86
C LYS A 185 -4.64 18.51 1.66
N THR A 186 -4.68 19.02 2.90
CA THR A 186 -5.90 18.96 3.75
C THR A 186 -7.04 19.85 3.25
N SER A 187 -6.76 20.79 2.35
CA SER A 187 -7.76 21.61 1.68
C SER A 187 -8.38 20.94 0.46
N ILE A 188 -7.92 19.74 0.07
CA ILE A 188 -8.51 18.96 -1.04
C ILE A 188 -9.70 18.17 -0.51
N ALA A 189 -10.88 18.39 -1.10
CA ALA A 189 -12.12 17.70 -0.74
C ALA A 189 -12.48 16.57 -1.73
N LYS A 190 -12.21 16.75 -3.03
CA LYS A 190 -12.46 15.75 -4.08
C LYS A 190 -11.50 15.95 -5.25
N ILE A 191 -11.25 14.88 -5.99
CA ILE A 191 -10.54 14.89 -7.27
C ILE A 191 -11.40 14.25 -8.36
N TYR A 192 -11.22 14.65 -9.60
CA TYR A 192 -11.84 14.00 -10.76
C TYR A 192 -11.11 14.35 -12.06
N GLY A 193 -11.47 13.66 -13.15
CA GLY A 193 -10.86 13.81 -14.45
C GLY A 193 -9.56 13.02 -14.58
N ASN A 194 -8.69 13.49 -15.48
CA ASN A 194 -7.55 12.71 -15.96
C ASN A 194 -6.26 13.51 -15.80
N LEU A 195 -5.38 13.02 -14.93
CA LEU A 195 -4.07 13.60 -14.67
C LEU A 195 -3.04 13.15 -15.70
N GLY A 196 -3.10 11.88 -16.13
CA GLY A 196 -2.17 11.30 -17.11
C GLY A 196 -2.20 11.96 -18.49
N LYS A 197 -3.28 12.64 -18.89
CA LYS A 197 -3.33 13.45 -20.14
C LYS A 197 -2.70 14.82 -19.99
N ILE A 198 -2.63 15.35 -18.77
CA ILE A 198 -1.98 16.63 -18.48
C ILE A 198 -0.48 16.42 -18.28
N PHE A 199 -0.13 15.31 -17.62
CA PHE A 199 1.22 14.88 -17.36
C PHE A 199 1.40 13.46 -17.92
N PRO A 200 1.55 13.29 -19.25
CA PRO A 200 1.64 11.98 -19.89
C PRO A 200 3.05 11.38 -19.87
N THR A 201 3.17 10.11 -20.23
CA THR A 201 4.43 9.58 -20.74
C THR A 201 4.78 10.30 -22.05
N LEU A 202 5.96 10.91 -22.10
CA LEU A 202 6.41 11.68 -23.26
C LEU A 202 6.79 10.75 -24.44
N PRO A 203 6.86 11.26 -25.69
CA PRO A 203 7.17 10.45 -26.87
C PRO A 203 8.51 9.70 -26.82
N ASP A 204 9.47 10.19 -26.02
CA ASP A 204 10.77 9.55 -25.78
C ASP A 204 10.75 8.51 -24.64
N GLY A 205 9.59 8.31 -24.01
CA GLY A 205 9.40 7.40 -22.88
C GLY A 205 9.64 8.04 -21.50
N THR A 206 10.00 9.32 -21.44
CA THR A 206 10.17 10.03 -20.16
C THR A 206 8.85 10.05 -19.38
N GLN A 207 8.93 9.71 -18.09
CA GLN A 207 7.77 9.63 -17.21
C GLN A 207 7.63 10.87 -16.33
N PRO A 208 6.41 11.15 -15.83
CA PRO A 208 6.18 12.02 -14.70
C PRO A 208 6.33 11.29 -13.36
N ARG A 209 6.76 12.01 -12.33
CA ARG A 209 6.71 11.54 -10.94
C ARG A 209 5.54 12.14 -10.17
N PHE A 210 4.63 11.31 -9.64
CA PHE A 210 3.50 11.73 -8.79
C PHE A 210 3.71 11.39 -7.31
N SER A 211 4.97 11.29 -6.87
CA SER A 211 5.29 10.95 -5.50
C SER A 211 4.59 11.89 -4.50
N SER A 212 3.91 11.31 -3.52
CA SER A 212 3.18 12.00 -2.45
C SER A 212 2.10 13.00 -2.93
N LEU A 213 1.53 12.82 -4.14
CA LEU A 213 0.63 13.79 -4.75
C LEU A 213 -0.55 14.22 -3.84
N PHE A 214 -1.23 13.25 -3.21
CA PHE A 214 -2.34 13.50 -2.27
C PHE A 214 -2.05 13.03 -0.84
N ASN A 215 -0.78 12.71 -0.51
CA ASN A 215 -0.39 12.20 0.80
C ASN A 215 -0.88 13.08 1.97
N GLY A 216 -1.78 12.56 2.80
CA GLY A 216 -2.34 13.29 3.94
C GLY A 216 -3.49 14.23 3.56
N ALA A 217 -4.12 14.07 2.39
CA ALA A 217 -5.38 14.70 2.05
C ALA A 217 -6.55 14.08 2.86
N THR A 218 -6.55 14.30 4.17
CA THR A 218 -7.46 13.67 5.15
C THR A 218 -8.92 14.11 5.03
N ASN A 219 -9.20 15.13 4.22
CA ASN A 219 -10.55 15.61 3.91
C ASN A 219 -11.03 15.18 2.51
N MET A 220 -10.20 14.47 1.75
CA MET A 220 -10.57 14.00 0.41
C MET A 220 -11.59 12.87 0.52
N THR A 221 -12.73 13.06 -0.13
CA THR A 221 -13.88 12.14 -0.19
C THR A 221 -14.17 11.80 -1.65
N GLY A 222 -15.08 10.84 -1.86
CA GLY A 222 -15.44 10.38 -3.20
C GLY A 222 -14.52 9.25 -3.65
N GLU A 223 -14.62 8.91 -4.93
CA GLU A 223 -13.94 7.75 -5.51
C GLU A 223 -12.68 8.15 -6.27
N ILE A 224 -11.79 7.18 -6.50
CA ILE A 224 -10.65 7.36 -7.40
C ILE A 224 -11.21 7.39 -8.83
N PRO A 225 -10.92 8.43 -9.63
CA PRO A 225 -11.35 8.47 -11.03
C PRO A 225 -10.70 7.32 -11.81
N PRO A 226 -11.47 6.46 -12.50
CA PRO A 226 -10.90 5.33 -13.24
C PRO A 226 -9.85 5.74 -14.28
N GLN A 227 -10.06 6.90 -14.91
CA GLN A 227 -9.23 7.49 -15.94
C GLN A 227 -8.09 8.37 -15.39
N LEU A 228 -7.85 8.38 -14.07
CA LEU A 228 -6.92 9.32 -13.44
C LEU A 228 -5.52 9.30 -14.09
N PHE A 229 -5.03 8.13 -14.47
CA PHE A 229 -3.69 7.92 -15.02
C PHE A 229 -3.67 7.48 -16.49
N ASP A 230 -4.79 7.57 -17.18
CA ASP A 230 -4.85 7.38 -18.63
C ASP A 230 -3.88 8.35 -19.34
N GLY A 231 -3.01 7.82 -20.19
CA GLY A 231 -1.92 8.58 -20.84
C GLY A 231 -0.53 8.27 -20.27
N LEU A 232 -0.47 7.52 -19.17
CA LEU A 232 0.76 6.91 -18.67
C LEU A 232 0.90 5.50 -19.23
N TYR A 233 2.07 5.15 -19.78
CA TYR A 233 2.31 3.83 -20.33
C TYR A 233 3.80 3.42 -20.29
N GLY A 234 4.06 2.11 -20.41
CA GLY A 234 5.41 1.58 -20.50
C GLY A 234 6.09 1.38 -19.14
N ALA A 235 7.40 1.69 -19.07
CA ALA A 235 8.23 1.53 -17.87
C ALA A 235 8.06 2.71 -16.90
N THR A 236 8.15 2.51 -15.59
CA THR A 236 8.05 3.60 -14.62
C THR A 236 9.40 4.25 -14.35
N GLU A 237 9.40 5.49 -13.84
CA GLU A 237 10.56 6.05 -13.14
C GLU A 237 10.51 5.79 -11.61
N GLU A 238 11.60 6.09 -10.92
CA GLU A 238 11.66 5.94 -9.45
C GLU A 238 10.58 6.79 -8.75
N TYR A 239 9.93 6.20 -7.75
CA TYR A 239 8.87 6.84 -6.95
C TYR A 239 7.64 7.31 -7.75
N MET A 240 7.43 6.83 -8.99
CA MET A 240 6.39 7.32 -9.89
C MET A 240 4.99 7.42 -9.25
N PHE A 241 4.54 6.37 -8.56
CA PHE A 241 3.26 6.33 -7.82
C PHE A 241 3.45 6.15 -6.32
N SER A 242 4.63 6.46 -5.80
CA SER A 242 4.94 6.34 -4.39
C SER A 242 4.07 7.30 -3.56
N ASN A 243 3.45 6.81 -2.51
CA ASN A 243 2.66 7.61 -1.56
C ASN A 243 1.51 8.45 -2.15
N VAL A 244 1.01 8.14 -3.35
CA VAL A 244 0.01 8.99 -4.03
C VAL A 244 -1.21 9.28 -3.15
N PHE A 245 -1.80 8.26 -2.54
CA PHE A 245 -2.99 8.37 -1.68
C PHE A 245 -2.70 8.08 -0.19
N THR A 246 -1.44 8.06 0.24
CA THR A 246 -1.10 7.76 1.65
C THR A 246 -1.90 8.61 2.63
N ASN A 247 -2.48 8.01 3.67
CA ASN A 247 -3.29 8.65 4.70
C ASN A 247 -4.57 9.37 4.19
N CYS A 248 -5.07 9.03 2.99
CA CYS A 248 -6.37 9.49 2.50
C CYS A 248 -7.51 8.62 3.07
N SER A 249 -7.70 8.61 4.38
CA SER A 249 -8.62 7.70 5.07
C SER A 249 -10.11 7.92 4.77
N LYS A 250 -10.49 9.08 4.21
CA LYS A 250 -11.86 9.41 3.78
C LYS A 250 -12.11 9.19 2.28
N LEU A 251 -11.10 8.76 1.52
CA LEU A 251 -11.27 8.33 0.14
C LEU A 251 -12.10 7.05 0.16
N THR A 252 -13.19 7.02 -0.61
CA THR A 252 -14.19 5.94 -0.61
C THR A 252 -14.26 5.24 -1.96
N GLY A 253 -15.12 4.23 -2.08
CA GLY A 253 -15.34 3.51 -3.34
C GLY A 253 -14.27 2.46 -3.59
N GLU A 254 -14.38 1.82 -4.74
CA GLU A 254 -13.49 0.73 -5.15
C GLU A 254 -12.21 1.27 -5.79
N ILE A 255 -11.16 0.45 -5.79
CA ILE A 255 -9.96 0.73 -6.58
C ILE A 255 -10.30 0.43 -8.05
N PRO A 256 -10.16 1.39 -8.98
CA PRO A 256 -10.47 1.13 -10.37
C PRO A 256 -9.54 0.04 -10.96
N PRO A 257 -10.10 -0.98 -11.65
CA PRO A 257 -9.33 -2.14 -12.13
C PRO A 257 -8.25 -1.79 -13.17
N ASP A 258 -8.47 -0.72 -13.95
CA ASP A 258 -7.58 -0.27 -15.01
C ASP A 258 -6.76 0.98 -14.62
N LEU A 259 -6.74 1.36 -13.33
CA LEU A 259 -6.06 2.57 -12.84
C LEU A 259 -4.59 2.68 -13.30
N PHE A 260 -3.90 1.55 -13.44
CA PHE A 260 -2.52 1.47 -13.92
C PHE A 260 -2.37 0.66 -15.22
N ALA A 261 -3.44 0.49 -16.00
CA ALA A 261 -3.46 -0.45 -17.14
C ALA A 261 -2.43 -0.13 -18.24
N GLY A 262 -2.00 1.12 -18.38
CA GLY A 262 -0.97 1.50 -19.35
C GLY A 262 0.45 1.09 -18.93
N ILE A 263 0.70 0.91 -17.64
CA ILE A 263 2.01 0.49 -17.12
C ILE A 263 2.21 -0.98 -17.45
N THR A 264 3.10 -1.24 -18.41
CA THR A 264 3.31 -2.56 -19.02
C THR A 264 4.78 -2.93 -19.14
N GLY A 265 5.69 -1.98 -18.89
CA GLY A 265 7.14 -2.18 -18.92
C GLY A 265 7.74 -2.39 -17.53
N PRO A 266 9.09 -2.43 -17.46
CA PRO A 266 9.82 -2.58 -16.21
C PRO A 266 9.47 -1.51 -15.19
N LEU A 267 9.38 -1.91 -13.92
CA LEU A 267 9.23 -0.99 -12.81
C LEU A 267 10.59 -0.46 -12.36
N ALA A 268 10.56 0.69 -11.69
CA ALA A 268 11.70 1.28 -11.02
C ALA A 268 11.50 1.24 -9.50
N MET A 269 12.54 1.64 -8.76
CA MET A 269 12.54 1.63 -7.30
C MET A 269 11.34 2.41 -6.73
N HIS A 270 10.67 1.84 -5.73
CA HIS A 270 9.51 2.45 -5.07
C HIS A 270 8.30 2.78 -5.97
N ALA A 271 8.16 2.14 -7.14
CA ALA A 271 7.11 2.47 -8.12
C ALA A 271 5.70 2.59 -7.50
N PHE A 272 5.28 1.62 -6.68
CA PHE A 272 3.97 1.59 -6.00
C PHE A 272 4.08 1.54 -4.48
N GLU A 273 5.19 2.04 -3.93
CA GLU A 273 5.38 2.07 -2.48
C GLU A 273 4.29 2.94 -1.82
N ASN A 274 3.63 2.42 -0.78
CA ASN A 274 2.64 3.16 0.02
C ASN A 274 1.47 3.74 -0.79
N THR A 275 1.24 3.37 -2.05
CA THR A 275 0.30 4.09 -2.94
C THR A 275 -1.08 4.31 -2.34
N PHE A 276 -1.64 3.33 -1.62
CA PHE A 276 -2.94 3.42 -0.92
C PHE A 276 -2.80 3.31 0.61
N ARG A 277 -1.61 3.50 1.18
CA ARG A 277 -1.38 3.26 2.61
C ARG A 277 -2.35 4.07 3.48
N ASN A 278 -3.00 3.42 4.45
CA ASN A 278 -3.99 3.96 5.37
C ASN A 278 -5.22 4.59 4.69
N CYS A 279 -5.56 4.17 3.47
CA CYS A 279 -6.84 4.46 2.82
C CYS A 279 -7.97 3.56 3.35
N SER A 280 -8.26 3.66 4.65
CA SER A 280 -9.25 2.81 5.33
C SER A 280 -10.68 2.94 4.78
N GLY A 281 -10.98 4.01 4.06
CA GLY A 281 -12.29 4.25 3.44
C GLY A 281 -12.48 3.56 2.08
N LEU A 282 -11.43 3.07 1.43
CA LEU A 282 -11.55 2.29 0.20
C LEU A 282 -12.28 0.98 0.50
N THR A 283 -13.22 0.62 -0.38
CA THR A 283 -14.09 -0.56 -0.25
C THR A 283 -13.93 -1.50 -1.44
N GLY A 284 -14.71 -2.59 -1.47
CA GLY A 284 -14.66 -3.57 -2.55
C GLY A 284 -13.44 -4.49 -2.46
N GLU A 285 -13.12 -5.15 -3.56
CA GLU A 285 -11.99 -6.09 -3.64
C GLU A 285 -10.74 -5.40 -4.22
N ILE A 286 -9.57 -6.01 -4.02
CA ILE A 286 -8.38 -5.63 -4.79
C ILE A 286 -8.60 -6.15 -6.22
N PRO A 287 -8.56 -5.30 -7.26
CA PRO A 287 -8.77 -5.79 -8.62
C PRO A 287 -7.62 -6.69 -9.08
N GLU A 288 -7.93 -7.86 -9.64
CA GLU A 288 -6.94 -8.77 -10.21
C GLU A 288 -6.10 -8.11 -11.30
N THR A 289 -6.73 -7.25 -12.12
CA THR A 289 -6.08 -6.60 -13.25
C THR A 289 -5.13 -5.47 -12.88
N LEU A 290 -5.18 -4.99 -11.62
CA LEU A 290 -4.54 -3.74 -11.19
C LEU A 290 -3.04 -3.68 -11.51
N PHE A 291 -2.33 -4.79 -11.32
CA PHE A 291 -0.89 -4.93 -11.62
C PHE A 291 -0.57 -6.07 -12.60
N SER A 292 -1.54 -6.91 -12.96
CA SER A 292 -1.32 -8.12 -13.78
C SER A 292 -0.68 -7.87 -15.16
N ARG A 293 -0.80 -6.65 -15.72
CA ARG A 293 -0.26 -6.26 -17.04
C ARG A 293 1.20 -5.82 -17.00
N ILE A 294 1.74 -5.56 -15.80
CA ILE A 294 3.11 -5.08 -15.60
C ILE A 294 4.10 -6.21 -15.85
N LYS A 295 5.12 -5.98 -16.68
CA LYS A 295 6.22 -6.92 -16.90
C LYS A 295 7.50 -6.36 -16.33
N SER A 296 7.92 -6.87 -15.18
CA SER A 296 9.09 -6.37 -14.48
C SER A 296 9.84 -7.50 -13.77
N GLU A 297 11.16 -7.36 -13.70
CA GLU A 297 11.92 -8.06 -12.66
C GLU A 297 11.54 -7.48 -11.29
N PRO A 298 11.72 -8.24 -10.19
CA PRO A 298 11.63 -7.70 -8.84
C PRO A 298 12.59 -6.53 -8.63
N ILE A 299 12.06 -5.43 -8.09
CA ILE A 299 12.84 -4.23 -7.77
C ILE A 299 12.59 -3.84 -6.31
N GLU A 300 13.58 -3.20 -5.69
CA GLU A 300 13.52 -2.74 -4.31
C GLU A 300 12.27 -1.89 -4.05
N PHE A 301 11.55 -2.24 -2.98
CA PHE A 301 10.35 -1.54 -2.49
C PHE A 301 9.18 -1.40 -3.48
N MET A 302 9.17 -2.11 -4.61
CA MET A 302 8.21 -1.89 -5.70
C MET A 302 6.72 -1.95 -5.28
N PHE A 303 6.35 -2.82 -4.32
CA PHE A 303 5.00 -2.92 -3.73
C PHE A 303 5.03 -2.83 -2.19
N ASN A 304 6.06 -2.19 -1.63
CA ASN A 304 6.17 -2.01 -0.18
C ASN A 304 4.96 -1.22 0.34
N GLN A 305 4.20 -1.82 1.27
CA GLN A 305 3.08 -1.20 1.96
C GLN A 305 1.98 -0.62 1.04
N THR A 306 1.86 -1.10 -0.20
CA THR A 306 0.93 -0.54 -1.20
C THR A 306 -0.51 -0.43 -0.68
N PHE A 307 -1.02 -1.45 0.03
CA PHE A 307 -2.36 -1.47 0.63
C PHE A 307 -2.35 -1.43 2.16
N PHE A 308 -1.20 -1.16 2.80
CA PHE A 308 -1.06 -1.17 4.26
C PHE A 308 -2.19 -0.37 4.92
N GLY A 309 -2.90 -0.93 5.90
CA GLY A 309 -3.94 -0.24 6.65
C GLY A 309 -5.23 0.05 5.87
N CYS A 310 -5.41 -0.51 4.67
CA CYS A 310 -6.66 -0.42 3.92
C CYS A 310 -7.70 -1.39 4.50
N SER A 311 -8.18 -1.12 5.72
CA SER A 311 -9.10 -2.00 6.45
C SER A 311 -10.49 -2.14 5.82
N GLY A 312 -10.87 -1.22 4.93
CA GLY A 312 -12.14 -1.25 4.20
C GLY A 312 -12.14 -2.17 2.98
N LEU A 313 -10.96 -2.60 2.49
CA LEU A 313 -10.87 -3.59 1.41
C LEU A 313 -11.35 -4.95 1.91
N THR A 314 -12.16 -5.62 1.10
CA THR A 314 -12.83 -6.88 1.40
C THR A 314 -12.53 -7.94 0.34
N GLY A 315 -13.24 -9.08 0.37
CA GLY A 315 -13.04 -10.16 -0.60
C GLY A 315 -11.77 -10.96 -0.34
N SER A 316 -11.05 -11.28 -1.41
CA SER A 316 -9.83 -12.10 -1.41
C SER A 316 -8.64 -11.37 -2.02
N ILE A 317 -7.43 -11.85 -1.74
CA ILE A 317 -6.24 -11.41 -2.48
C ILE A 317 -6.28 -12.09 -3.85
N PRO A 318 -6.20 -11.37 -4.97
CA PRO A 318 -6.24 -11.99 -6.30
C PRO A 318 -4.98 -12.82 -6.56
N GLU A 319 -5.16 -14.04 -7.07
CA GLU A 319 -4.06 -14.97 -7.37
C GLU A 319 -3.06 -14.39 -8.38
N ASN A 320 -3.55 -13.73 -9.44
CA ASN A 320 -2.71 -13.19 -10.52
C ASN A 320 -2.30 -11.73 -10.33
N LEU A 321 -2.46 -11.17 -9.13
CA LEU A 321 -2.14 -9.75 -8.88
C LEU A 321 -0.72 -9.40 -9.30
N PHE A 322 0.26 -10.30 -9.06
CA PHE A 322 1.67 -10.09 -9.39
C PHE A 322 2.17 -11.00 -10.53
N ALA A 323 1.27 -11.56 -11.37
CA ALA A 323 1.63 -12.60 -12.34
C ALA A 323 2.69 -12.18 -13.39
N GLY A 324 2.82 -10.88 -13.67
CA GLY A 324 3.83 -10.35 -14.60
C GLY A 324 5.18 -10.01 -13.96
N ILE A 325 5.34 -10.24 -12.65
CA ILE A 325 6.59 -10.00 -11.92
C ILE A 325 7.39 -11.31 -11.82
N ALA A 326 8.59 -11.34 -12.40
CA ALA A 326 9.39 -12.57 -12.44
C ALA A 326 10.88 -12.34 -12.27
N GLY A 327 11.53 -13.15 -11.42
CA GLY A 327 12.96 -13.05 -11.13
C GLY A 327 13.29 -13.26 -9.66
N ALA A 328 14.56 -13.01 -9.29
CA ALA A 328 15.02 -13.16 -7.91
C ALA A 328 14.39 -12.07 -7.01
N PRO A 329 13.94 -12.42 -5.78
CA PRO A 329 13.46 -11.43 -4.81
C PRO A 329 14.35 -10.20 -4.69
N ALA A 330 13.74 -9.03 -4.55
CA ALA A 330 14.42 -7.77 -4.23
C ALA A 330 14.07 -7.31 -2.81
N ALA A 331 14.89 -6.45 -2.22
CA ALA A 331 14.71 -6.06 -0.83
C ALA A 331 13.37 -5.34 -0.61
N ALA A 332 12.65 -5.77 0.42
CA ALA A 332 11.35 -5.24 0.82
C ALA A 332 10.29 -5.10 -0.29
N MET A 333 10.41 -5.86 -1.39
CA MET A 333 9.53 -5.72 -2.55
C MET A 333 8.04 -5.92 -2.23
N PHE A 334 7.71 -6.80 -1.27
CA PHE A 334 6.36 -7.06 -0.77
C PHE A 334 6.22 -6.79 0.74
N PHE A 335 7.11 -5.98 1.31
CA PHE A 335 7.06 -5.71 2.74
C PHE A 335 5.74 -5.03 3.11
N GLY A 336 4.97 -5.63 4.02
CA GLY A 336 3.73 -5.06 4.53
C GLY A 336 2.66 -4.76 3.48
N THR A 337 2.72 -5.35 2.28
CA THR A 337 1.84 -4.98 1.15
C THR A 337 0.35 -5.00 1.50
N PHE A 338 -0.11 -6.01 2.25
CA PHE A 338 -1.50 -6.13 2.72
C PHE A 338 -1.66 -5.92 4.22
N ARG A 339 -0.61 -5.46 4.92
CA ARG A 339 -0.62 -5.41 6.38
C ARG A 339 -1.80 -4.56 6.88
N GLY A 340 -2.62 -5.08 7.77
CA GLY A 340 -3.77 -4.37 8.34
C GLY A 340 -4.99 -4.26 7.43
N CYS A 341 -5.00 -4.93 6.27
CA CYS A 341 -6.21 -5.14 5.45
C CYS A 341 -7.15 -6.16 6.13
N SER A 342 -7.67 -5.79 7.30
CA SER A 342 -8.47 -6.68 8.15
C SER A 342 -9.83 -7.07 7.56
N GLY A 343 -10.32 -6.35 6.54
CA GLY A 343 -11.54 -6.66 5.81
C GLY A 343 -11.39 -7.79 4.79
N ILE A 344 -10.17 -8.13 4.34
CA ILE A 344 -9.90 -9.24 3.43
C ILE A 344 -10.13 -10.56 4.18
N LYS A 345 -11.02 -11.41 3.68
CA LYS A 345 -11.43 -12.67 4.32
C LYS A 345 -11.28 -13.91 3.44
N GLY A 346 -10.71 -13.77 2.25
CA GLY A 346 -10.37 -14.89 1.38
C GLY A 346 -9.21 -15.73 1.91
N ALA A 347 -8.98 -16.88 1.27
CA ALA A 347 -7.76 -17.65 1.46
C ALA A 347 -6.55 -16.93 0.83
N ILE A 348 -5.35 -17.26 1.31
CA ILE A 348 -4.11 -16.86 0.65
C ILE A 348 -3.97 -17.68 -0.64
N PRO A 349 -3.83 -17.05 -1.82
CA PRO A 349 -3.64 -17.79 -3.07
C PRO A 349 -2.28 -18.47 -3.11
N GLU A 350 -2.24 -19.74 -3.53
CA GLU A 350 -1.00 -20.53 -3.59
C GLU A 350 0.00 -19.95 -4.62
N ASN A 351 -0.48 -19.47 -5.77
CA ASN A 351 0.36 -18.97 -6.86
C ASN A 351 0.60 -17.45 -6.82
N LEU A 352 0.29 -16.76 -5.72
CA LEU A 352 0.43 -15.30 -5.60
C LEU A 352 1.85 -14.80 -5.96
N PHE A 353 2.88 -15.60 -5.64
CA PHE A 353 4.29 -15.29 -5.90
C PHE A 353 4.94 -16.26 -6.90
N ALA A 354 4.16 -16.92 -7.78
CA ALA A 354 4.68 -17.98 -8.65
C ALA A 354 5.82 -17.55 -9.61
N GLY A 355 5.86 -16.27 -9.99
CA GLY A 355 6.95 -15.72 -10.82
C GLY A 355 8.25 -15.43 -10.06
N ILE A 356 8.20 -15.38 -8.72
CA ILE A 356 9.35 -15.04 -7.89
C ILE A 356 10.22 -16.28 -7.67
N SER A 357 11.45 -16.24 -8.18
CA SER A 357 12.38 -17.36 -8.11
C SER A 357 13.83 -16.91 -8.03
N GLY A 358 14.54 -17.36 -7.00
CA GLY A 358 15.95 -17.02 -6.79
C GLY A 358 16.31 -16.87 -5.31
N ALA A 359 17.49 -16.30 -5.05
CA ALA A 359 17.98 -16.03 -3.70
C ALA A 359 17.06 -15.05 -2.97
N PRO A 360 16.77 -15.28 -1.68
CA PRO A 360 15.98 -14.33 -0.91
C PRO A 360 16.71 -13.00 -0.72
N ALA A 361 15.94 -11.95 -0.48
CA ALA A 361 16.44 -10.61 -0.21
C ALA A 361 15.89 -10.09 1.12
N GLY A 362 16.55 -9.06 1.67
CA GLY A 362 16.21 -8.50 2.98
C GLY A 362 14.75 -8.04 3.03
N SER A 363 14.01 -8.46 4.05
CA SER A 363 12.61 -8.09 4.29
C SER A 363 11.63 -8.34 3.13
N CYS A 364 11.98 -9.17 2.13
CA CYS A 364 11.20 -9.25 0.88
C CYS A 364 9.74 -9.66 1.09
N PHE A 365 9.43 -10.48 2.10
CA PHE A 365 8.08 -10.88 2.51
C PHE A 365 7.77 -10.54 3.98
N GLY A 366 8.52 -9.60 4.56
CA GLY A 366 8.28 -9.15 5.93
C GLY A 366 6.91 -8.51 6.05
N GLU A 367 6.14 -8.86 7.07
CA GLU A 367 4.82 -8.30 7.38
C GLU A 367 3.75 -8.40 6.27
N THR A 368 3.99 -9.11 5.16
CA THR A 368 3.16 -9.03 3.94
C THR A 368 1.67 -9.22 4.19
N PHE A 369 1.29 -10.17 5.05
CA PHE A 369 -0.10 -10.46 5.41
C PHE A 369 -0.47 -10.05 6.84
N ALA A 370 0.44 -9.39 7.58
CA ALA A 370 0.24 -9.15 9.00
C ALA A 370 -1.08 -8.41 9.29
N PHE A 371 -1.84 -8.86 10.29
CA PHE A 371 -3.12 -8.28 10.70
C PHE A 371 -4.19 -8.23 9.58
N THR A 372 -4.08 -9.08 8.57
CA THR A 372 -5.17 -9.33 7.62
C THR A 372 -6.24 -10.25 8.23
N GLY A 373 -7.44 -10.26 7.61
CA GLY A 373 -8.52 -11.17 7.99
C GLY A 373 -8.51 -12.51 7.25
N VAL A 374 -7.40 -12.86 6.59
CA VAL A 374 -7.30 -14.06 5.72
C VAL A 374 -7.72 -15.33 6.46
N LEU A 375 -8.38 -16.22 5.74
CA LEU A 375 -8.97 -17.44 6.28
C LEU A 375 -8.32 -18.70 5.70
N GLY A 376 -8.50 -19.83 6.38
CA GLY A 376 -8.10 -21.14 5.85
C GLY A 376 -6.61 -21.42 6.04
N LYS A 377 -6.05 -22.28 5.18
CA LYS A 377 -4.67 -22.75 5.32
C LYS A 377 -3.67 -21.77 4.74
N ILE A 378 -2.45 -21.77 5.27
CA ILE A 378 -1.30 -21.22 4.57
C ILE A 378 -0.92 -22.21 3.45
N PRO A 379 -0.83 -21.81 2.18
CA PRO A 379 -0.44 -22.69 1.09
C PRO A 379 0.99 -23.21 1.24
N GLU A 380 1.18 -24.50 1.01
CA GLU A 380 2.48 -25.19 1.13
C GLU A 380 3.53 -24.63 0.15
N ASN A 381 3.12 -24.24 -1.05
CA ASN A 381 4.03 -23.79 -2.11
C ASN A 381 4.08 -22.26 -2.28
N LEU A 382 3.56 -21.48 -1.31
CA LEU A 382 3.47 -20.02 -1.42
C LEU A 382 4.82 -19.35 -1.74
N PHE A 383 5.93 -19.90 -1.21
CA PHE A 383 7.29 -19.40 -1.45
C PHE A 383 8.19 -20.40 -2.20
N ALA A 384 7.62 -21.34 -2.96
CA ALA A 384 8.36 -22.47 -3.54
C ALA A 384 9.50 -22.09 -4.53
N GLY A 385 9.44 -20.89 -5.11
CA GLY A 385 10.49 -20.35 -5.99
C GLY A 385 11.67 -19.72 -5.25
N VAL A 386 11.50 -19.30 -4.00
CA VAL A 386 12.54 -18.65 -3.20
C VAL A 386 13.49 -19.70 -2.64
N ARG A 387 14.78 -19.62 -3.01
CA ARG A 387 15.77 -20.66 -2.71
C ARG A 387 17.13 -20.11 -2.38
N GLY A 388 17.77 -20.65 -1.35
CA GLY A 388 19.14 -20.30 -0.95
C GLY A 388 19.27 -19.85 0.51
N ALA A 389 20.39 -19.21 0.82
CA ALA A 389 20.72 -18.71 2.16
C ALA A 389 19.69 -17.69 2.64
N PRO A 390 19.18 -17.79 3.90
CA PRO A 390 18.33 -16.77 4.50
C PRO A 390 18.89 -15.36 4.34
N ALA A 391 18.00 -14.39 4.14
CA ALA A 391 18.32 -12.96 4.21
C ALA A 391 17.72 -12.33 5.47
N GLU A 392 18.26 -11.18 5.89
CA GLU A 392 17.77 -10.45 7.07
C GLU A 392 16.27 -10.19 6.95
N GLN A 393 15.51 -10.52 8.00
CA GLN A 393 14.07 -10.21 8.14
C GLN A 393 13.17 -10.73 6.99
N MET A 394 13.65 -11.64 6.13
CA MET A 394 12.94 -11.99 4.89
C MET A 394 11.50 -12.49 5.09
N PHE A 395 11.21 -13.17 6.20
CA PHE A 395 9.88 -13.63 6.61
C PHE A 395 9.47 -13.11 8.00
N SER A 396 10.04 -11.97 8.43
CA SER A 396 9.70 -11.39 9.72
C SER A 396 8.22 -11.01 9.73
N SER A 397 7.47 -11.48 10.73
CA SER A 397 6.08 -11.10 10.96
C SER A 397 5.12 -11.34 9.77
N THR A 398 5.49 -12.18 8.80
CA THR A 398 4.75 -12.35 7.53
C THR A 398 3.26 -12.61 7.74
N PHE A 399 2.88 -13.43 8.72
CA PHE A 399 1.49 -13.75 9.06
C PHE A 399 1.05 -13.18 10.41
N MET A 400 1.85 -12.33 11.06
CA MET A 400 1.58 -11.82 12.40
C MET A 400 0.12 -11.37 12.57
N GLY A 401 -0.59 -11.87 13.57
CA GLY A 401 -1.96 -11.46 13.88
C GLY A 401 -3.04 -11.97 12.92
N CYS A 402 -2.73 -12.87 11.98
CA CYS A 402 -3.71 -13.51 11.10
C CYS A 402 -4.50 -14.59 11.85
N ARG A 403 -5.43 -14.16 12.71
CA ARG A 403 -6.22 -15.04 13.58
C ARG A 403 -7.19 -15.97 12.84
N GLY A 404 -7.47 -15.69 11.56
CA GLY A 404 -8.35 -16.49 10.70
C GLY A 404 -7.67 -17.70 10.04
N LEU A 405 -6.34 -17.79 10.10
CA LEU A 405 -5.60 -18.94 9.59
C LEU A 405 -5.90 -20.20 10.41
N SER A 406 -5.87 -21.35 9.74
CA SER A 406 -6.24 -22.65 10.30
C SER A 406 -5.55 -23.80 9.57
N GLY A 407 -5.71 -25.02 10.08
CA GLY A 407 -5.23 -26.23 9.41
C GLY A 407 -3.77 -26.58 9.63
N GLY A 408 -3.16 -26.04 10.69
CA GLY A 408 -1.79 -26.35 11.12
C GLY A 408 -0.71 -25.53 10.42
N PHE A 409 0.53 -25.71 10.87
CA PHE A 409 1.70 -25.11 10.24
C PHE A 409 2.06 -25.88 8.95
N PRO A 410 2.34 -25.20 7.83
CA PRO A 410 2.65 -25.82 6.55
C PRO A 410 4.06 -26.42 6.54
N GLU A 411 4.21 -27.68 6.12
CA GLU A 411 5.49 -28.41 6.16
C GLU A 411 6.52 -27.88 5.14
N LYS A 412 6.07 -27.51 3.94
CA LYS A 412 6.93 -27.16 2.79
C LYS A 412 7.11 -25.67 2.57
N LEU A 413 6.48 -24.84 3.39
CA LEU A 413 6.44 -23.38 3.21
C LEU A 413 7.84 -22.76 3.04
N PHE A 414 8.84 -23.27 3.76
CA PHE A 414 10.23 -22.79 3.71
C PHE A 414 11.22 -23.80 3.13
N ALA A 415 10.74 -24.84 2.42
CA ALA A 415 11.59 -25.95 1.96
C ALA A 415 12.76 -25.51 1.04
N GLY A 416 12.62 -24.38 0.33
CA GLY A 416 13.67 -23.82 -0.53
C GLY A 416 14.78 -23.09 0.22
N ILE A 417 14.55 -22.68 1.48
CA ILE A 417 15.51 -21.91 2.25
C ILE A 417 16.51 -22.85 2.92
N SER A 418 17.80 -22.59 2.76
CA SER A 418 18.86 -23.47 3.28
C SER A 418 20.15 -22.71 3.57
N GLY A 419 20.90 -23.16 4.57
CA GLY A 419 22.19 -22.54 4.95
C GLY A 419 22.14 -21.75 6.25
N ALA A 420 23.09 -20.83 6.42
CA ALA A 420 23.31 -20.12 7.67
C ALA A 420 22.12 -19.23 8.07
N PRO A 421 21.71 -19.21 9.34
CA PRO A 421 20.73 -18.27 9.84
C PRO A 421 21.11 -16.81 9.54
N ALA A 422 20.10 -15.98 9.31
CA ALA A 422 20.22 -14.55 9.17
C ALA A 422 19.41 -13.84 10.25
N LYS A 423 19.80 -12.59 10.54
CA LYS A 423 19.16 -11.75 11.57
C LYS A 423 17.65 -11.66 11.35
N SER A 424 16.89 -11.98 12.40
CA SER A 424 15.43 -11.87 12.45
C SER A 424 14.66 -12.56 11.30
N MET A 425 15.27 -13.54 10.61
CA MET A 425 14.71 -14.12 9.37
C MET A 425 13.30 -14.70 9.53
N PHE A 426 12.96 -15.24 10.71
CA PHE A 426 11.64 -15.75 11.06
C PHE A 426 11.04 -15.09 12.31
N SER A 427 11.51 -13.88 12.67
CA SER A 427 11.02 -13.19 13.86
C SER A 427 9.53 -12.89 13.72
N GLY A 428 8.71 -13.39 14.64
CA GLY A 428 7.27 -13.14 14.69
C GLY A 428 6.45 -13.72 13.54
N THR A 429 7.01 -14.61 12.70
CA THR A 429 6.35 -15.10 11.48
C THR A 429 4.92 -15.59 11.69
N PHE A 430 4.66 -16.32 12.78
CA PHE A 430 3.32 -16.83 13.15
C PHE A 430 2.80 -16.23 14.47
N TYR A 431 3.33 -15.08 14.91
CA TYR A 431 2.92 -14.43 16.15
C TYR A 431 1.42 -14.12 16.13
N GLN A 432 0.69 -14.46 17.19
CA GLN A 432 -0.78 -14.28 17.32
C GLN A 432 -1.62 -14.96 16.21
N CYS A 433 -1.09 -16.01 15.57
CA CYS A 433 -1.83 -16.84 14.60
C CYS A 433 -2.58 -17.97 15.31
N SER A 434 -3.37 -17.63 16.34
CA SER A 434 -3.93 -18.60 17.29
C SER A 434 -4.84 -19.69 16.69
N GLY A 435 -5.29 -19.52 15.45
CA GLY A 435 -6.08 -20.52 14.72
C GLY A 435 -5.27 -21.61 14.02
N LEU A 436 -3.95 -21.46 13.83
CA LEU A 436 -3.09 -22.49 13.20
C LEU A 436 -3.14 -23.79 13.98
N GLY A 437 -2.78 -23.71 15.26
CA GLY A 437 -2.85 -24.82 16.20
C GLY A 437 -2.02 -26.05 15.83
N GLY A 438 -2.13 -27.09 16.64
CA GLY A 438 -1.53 -28.40 16.34
C GLY A 438 -0.01 -28.46 16.55
N ALA A 439 0.62 -29.45 15.93
CA ALA A 439 2.06 -29.69 16.02
C ALA A 439 2.80 -28.95 14.91
N ILE A 440 4.03 -28.50 15.20
CA ILE A 440 4.95 -28.01 14.17
C ILE A 440 5.47 -29.21 13.36
N PRO A 441 5.50 -29.15 12.01
CA PRO A 441 6.17 -30.14 11.17
C PRO A 441 7.67 -30.22 11.47
N GLU A 442 8.22 -31.43 11.54
CA GLU A 442 9.63 -31.68 11.90
C GLU A 442 10.62 -30.93 11.01
N ASN A 443 10.32 -30.83 9.70
CA ASN A 443 11.24 -30.25 8.72
C ASN A 443 10.94 -28.79 8.36
N LEU A 444 10.10 -28.07 9.12
CA LEU A 444 9.74 -26.68 8.83
C LEU A 444 10.98 -25.77 8.68
N PHE A 445 12.02 -26.00 9.48
CA PHE A 445 13.32 -25.32 9.39
C PHE A 445 14.49 -26.29 9.12
N GLY A 446 14.22 -27.51 8.67
CA GLY A 446 15.21 -28.61 8.63
C GLY A 446 16.43 -28.36 7.75
N ASN A 447 16.34 -27.43 6.80
CA ASN A 447 17.43 -27.06 5.89
C ASN A 447 18.29 -25.88 6.40
N ILE A 448 17.90 -25.25 7.51
CA ILE A 448 18.67 -24.17 8.14
C ILE A 448 19.74 -24.78 9.03
N SER A 449 21.00 -24.37 8.84
CA SER A 449 22.10 -24.90 9.63
C SER A 449 23.24 -23.91 9.80
N GLY A 450 23.90 -23.95 10.96
CA GLY A 450 25.03 -23.08 11.29
C GLY A 450 24.84 -22.33 12.60
N ALA A 451 25.66 -21.29 12.78
CA ALA A 451 25.66 -20.47 13.98
C ALA A 451 24.34 -19.70 14.12
N PRO A 452 23.81 -19.56 15.35
CA PRO A 452 22.71 -18.66 15.63
C PRO A 452 22.93 -17.24 15.11
N ALA A 453 21.86 -16.57 14.72
CA ALA A 453 21.84 -15.16 14.36
C ALA A 453 20.85 -14.39 15.24
N ASP A 454 21.08 -13.08 15.39
CA ASP A 454 20.28 -12.23 16.28
C ASP A 454 18.80 -12.31 15.93
N GLY A 455 17.96 -12.56 16.93
CA GLY A 455 16.50 -12.57 16.81
C GLY A 455 15.91 -13.57 15.83
N MET A 456 16.69 -14.55 15.33
CA MET A 456 16.29 -15.38 14.18
C MET A 456 14.93 -16.09 14.34
N PHE A 457 14.57 -16.49 15.57
CA PHE A 457 13.28 -17.09 15.92
C PHE A 457 12.53 -16.34 17.04
N SER A 458 12.83 -15.05 17.23
CA SER A 458 12.18 -14.24 18.26
C SER A 458 10.67 -14.16 17.99
N TYR A 459 9.85 -14.55 18.95
CA TYR A 459 8.38 -14.59 18.91
C TYR A 459 7.75 -15.41 17.76
N THR A 460 8.51 -16.28 17.08
CA THR A 460 8.04 -16.96 15.86
C THR A 460 6.72 -17.70 16.03
N PHE A 461 6.51 -18.40 17.16
CA PHE A 461 5.28 -19.15 17.45
C PHE A 461 4.50 -18.59 18.64
N CYS A 462 4.79 -17.36 19.08
CA CYS A 462 4.09 -16.76 20.21
C CYS A 462 2.57 -16.68 19.93
N ASP A 463 1.74 -17.14 20.88
CA ASP A 463 0.27 -17.13 20.76
C ASP A 463 -0.25 -17.69 19.41
N SER A 464 0.34 -18.78 18.93
CA SER A 464 0.01 -19.41 17.64
C SER A 464 -0.94 -20.61 17.76
N GLY A 465 -1.40 -20.91 18.98
CA GLY A 465 -2.24 -22.07 19.27
C GLY A 465 -1.48 -23.40 19.32
N LEU A 466 -0.15 -23.37 19.26
CA LEU A 466 0.74 -24.52 19.26
C LEU A 466 0.43 -25.51 20.40
N SER A 467 0.43 -26.81 20.08
CA SER A 467 0.23 -27.88 21.06
C SER A 467 1.40 -28.85 21.19
N SER A 468 2.32 -28.90 20.23
CA SER A 468 3.48 -29.81 20.27
C SER A 468 4.64 -29.31 19.41
N ILE A 469 5.87 -29.52 19.91
CA ILE A 469 7.13 -29.18 19.25
C ILE A 469 7.85 -30.49 18.86
N PRO A 470 8.32 -30.65 17.61
CA PRO A 470 9.13 -31.80 17.22
C PRO A 470 10.57 -31.65 17.74
N ALA A 471 11.20 -32.75 18.14
CA ALA A 471 12.56 -32.74 18.70
C ALA A 471 13.60 -32.16 17.72
N GLY A 472 13.43 -32.42 16.43
CA GLY A 472 14.35 -31.99 15.37
C GLY A 472 14.20 -30.52 14.94
N LEU A 473 13.31 -29.73 15.52
CA LEU A 473 12.94 -28.40 14.99
C LEU A 473 14.15 -27.48 14.75
N PHE A 474 15.14 -27.52 15.65
CA PHE A 474 16.36 -26.70 15.59
C PHE A 474 17.64 -27.54 15.48
N ALA A 475 17.56 -28.80 15.02
CA ALA A 475 18.70 -29.73 15.02
C ALA A 475 19.91 -29.25 14.18
N GLY A 476 19.68 -28.42 13.15
CA GLY A 476 20.76 -27.83 12.33
C GLY A 476 21.45 -26.62 12.95
N ILE A 477 20.87 -26.03 14.01
CA ILE A 477 21.40 -24.82 14.65
C ILE A 477 22.42 -25.22 15.72
N SER A 478 23.64 -24.70 15.60
CA SER A 478 24.71 -25.05 16.55
C SER A 478 25.74 -23.95 16.71
N GLY A 479 26.30 -23.82 17.91
CA GLY A 479 27.37 -22.87 18.23
C GLY A 479 26.97 -21.84 19.28
N ALA A 480 27.70 -20.73 19.28
CA ALA A 480 27.54 -19.66 20.25
C ALA A 480 26.15 -18.99 20.14
N PRO A 481 25.47 -18.74 21.27
CA PRO A 481 24.29 -17.90 21.33
C PRO A 481 24.43 -16.56 20.60
N ALA A 482 23.30 -16.11 20.05
CA ALA A 482 23.13 -14.77 19.50
C ALA A 482 22.03 -14.02 20.26
N GLU A 483 22.01 -12.69 20.15
CA GLU A 483 21.09 -11.84 20.92
C GLU A 483 19.63 -12.16 20.55
N ASN A 484 18.74 -12.32 21.52
CA ASN A 484 17.30 -12.56 21.31
C ASN A 484 16.95 -13.78 20.43
N MET A 485 17.88 -14.70 20.15
CA MET A 485 17.70 -15.75 19.13
C MET A 485 16.45 -16.63 19.31
N PHE A 486 16.05 -16.89 20.56
CA PHE A 486 14.83 -17.61 20.94
C PHE A 486 13.93 -16.82 21.92
N ASP A 487 14.01 -15.48 21.89
CA ASP A 487 13.19 -14.62 22.75
C ASP A 487 11.70 -14.81 22.43
N GLY A 488 10.93 -15.30 23.39
CA GLY A 488 9.48 -15.50 23.27
C GLY A 488 9.06 -16.50 22.20
N THR A 489 9.94 -17.38 21.72
CA THR A 489 9.62 -18.26 20.58
C THR A 489 8.33 -19.06 20.76
N PHE A 490 8.04 -19.57 21.96
CA PHE A 490 6.87 -20.41 22.25
C PHE A 490 5.92 -19.85 23.31
N ASN A 491 6.06 -18.59 23.73
CA ASN A 491 5.24 -18.07 24.82
C ASN A 491 3.75 -17.95 24.47
N TRP A 492 2.92 -17.91 25.50
CA TRP A 492 1.46 -17.84 25.43
C TRP A 492 0.77 -19.02 24.74
N ASN A 493 1.48 -20.12 24.46
CA ASN A 493 0.88 -21.33 23.91
C ASN A 493 0.32 -22.22 25.02
N LEU A 494 -0.92 -21.95 25.41
CA LEU A 494 -1.63 -22.71 26.46
C LEU A 494 -1.92 -24.18 26.07
N GLY A 495 -1.80 -24.53 24.79
CA GLY A 495 -1.92 -25.89 24.29
C GLY A 495 -0.66 -26.73 24.48
N LEU A 496 0.50 -26.09 24.68
CA LEU A 496 1.80 -26.76 24.79
C LEU A 496 1.97 -27.37 26.18
N LYS A 497 2.18 -28.69 26.22
CA LYS A 497 2.23 -29.49 27.46
C LYS A 497 3.59 -30.12 27.76
N SER A 498 4.45 -30.23 26.77
CA SER A 498 5.77 -30.84 26.93
C SER A 498 6.78 -30.15 26.03
N ILE A 499 8.05 -30.27 26.41
CA ILE A 499 9.20 -29.83 25.63
C ILE A 499 9.93 -31.12 25.19
N PRO A 500 10.26 -31.29 23.90
CA PRO A 500 11.02 -32.45 23.47
C PRO A 500 12.47 -32.39 23.98
N ASP A 501 13.04 -33.57 24.24
CA ASP A 501 14.45 -33.70 24.61
C ASP A 501 15.36 -33.12 23.52
N GLY A 502 16.40 -32.41 23.95
CA GLY A 502 17.43 -31.90 23.06
C GLY A 502 17.02 -30.76 22.13
N LEU A 503 15.88 -30.10 22.37
CA LEU A 503 15.38 -29.00 21.51
C LEU A 503 16.42 -27.93 21.19
N PHE A 504 17.29 -27.56 22.15
CA PHE A 504 18.40 -26.64 21.95
C PHE A 504 19.78 -27.27 22.18
N ALA A 505 19.92 -28.59 21.99
CA ALA A 505 21.16 -29.33 22.29
C ALA A 505 22.41 -28.83 21.54
N GLY A 506 22.23 -28.23 20.34
CA GLY A 506 23.34 -27.69 19.55
C GLY A 506 23.92 -26.36 20.08
N ILE A 507 23.23 -25.71 21.02
CA ILE A 507 23.62 -24.40 21.55
C ILE A 507 24.69 -24.57 22.64
N SER A 508 25.80 -23.85 22.52
CA SER A 508 26.94 -23.98 23.44
C SER A 508 27.83 -22.74 23.48
N GLY A 509 28.60 -22.57 24.55
CA GLY A 509 29.50 -21.42 24.72
C GLY A 509 28.92 -20.31 25.59
N ALA A 510 29.44 -19.08 25.43
CA ALA A 510 29.07 -17.93 26.24
C ALA A 510 27.61 -17.51 25.99
N PRO A 511 26.82 -17.23 27.03
CA PRO A 511 25.45 -16.74 26.84
C PRO A 511 25.44 -15.37 26.15
N ALA A 512 24.34 -15.09 25.45
CA ALA A 512 24.06 -13.80 24.82
C ALA A 512 22.83 -13.15 25.46
N ALA A 513 22.70 -11.83 25.31
CA ALA A 513 21.60 -11.11 25.94
C ALA A 513 20.24 -11.60 25.39
N ASN A 514 19.28 -11.79 26.31
CA ASN A 514 17.90 -12.21 26.01
C ASN A 514 17.75 -13.51 25.19
N MET A 515 18.78 -14.35 25.10
CA MET A 515 18.80 -15.48 24.17
C MET A 515 17.64 -16.48 24.36
N PHE A 516 17.15 -16.65 25.59
CA PHE A 516 15.97 -17.46 25.96
C PHE A 516 14.94 -16.68 26.77
N ARG A 517 14.94 -15.35 26.67
CA ARG A 517 13.96 -14.51 27.36
C ARG A 517 12.55 -14.93 26.94
N HIS A 518 11.63 -15.03 27.89
CA HIS A 518 10.24 -15.44 27.66
C HIS A 518 10.01 -16.78 26.94
N THR A 519 11.01 -17.63 26.62
CA THR A 519 10.85 -18.68 25.59
C THR A 519 9.61 -19.56 25.77
N PHE A 520 9.27 -19.95 27.00
CA PHE A 520 8.08 -20.73 27.35
C PHE A 520 7.12 -19.97 28.28
N TYR A 521 7.24 -18.66 28.38
CA TYR A 521 6.40 -17.81 29.24
C TYR A 521 4.91 -18.10 29.03
N TYR A 522 4.16 -18.29 30.12
CA TYR A 522 2.71 -18.51 30.08
C TYR A 522 2.28 -19.73 29.25
N THR A 523 3.02 -20.83 29.32
CA THR A 523 2.66 -22.12 28.71
C THR A 523 2.11 -23.11 29.77
N ARG A 524 1.69 -24.30 29.35
CA ARG A 524 1.19 -25.36 30.26
C ARG A 524 2.08 -26.59 30.27
N ILE A 525 3.38 -26.40 30.06
CA ILE A 525 4.39 -27.45 30.16
C ILE A 525 4.41 -28.08 31.56
N THR A 526 4.62 -29.39 31.65
CA THR A 526 4.58 -30.13 32.92
C THR A 526 5.95 -30.41 33.54
N ASP A 527 6.99 -30.40 32.72
CA ASP A 527 8.36 -30.73 33.05
C ASP A 527 9.34 -30.01 32.12
N ILE A 528 10.59 -29.90 32.57
CA ILE A 528 11.69 -29.30 31.82
C ILE A 528 12.75 -30.40 31.58
N PRO A 529 13.07 -30.74 30.31
CA PRO A 529 14.10 -31.71 30.00
C PRO A 529 15.47 -31.35 30.58
N GLU A 530 16.23 -32.36 30.99
CA GLU A 530 17.63 -32.18 31.36
C GLU A 530 18.44 -31.73 30.13
N ASN A 531 19.36 -30.78 30.32
CA ASN A 531 20.18 -30.20 29.25
C ASN A 531 19.38 -29.51 28.13
N LEU A 532 18.16 -29.03 28.42
CA LEU A 532 17.33 -28.31 27.44
C LEU A 532 18.11 -27.18 26.76
N PHE A 533 18.87 -26.40 27.53
CA PHE A 533 19.63 -25.24 27.03
C PHE A 533 21.02 -25.59 26.49
N GLY A 534 21.30 -26.86 26.19
CA GLY A 534 22.60 -27.29 25.67
C GLY A 534 23.75 -27.09 26.67
N ASN A 535 24.95 -26.80 26.16
CA ASN A 535 26.18 -26.68 26.96
C ASN A 535 26.62 -25.21 27.09
N ILE A 536 25.73 -24.37 27.61
CA ILE A 536 25.99 -22.95 27.86
C ILE A 536 26.85 -22.80 29.12
N SER A 537 27.87 -21.96 29.03
CA SER A 537 28.82 -21.73 30.12
C SER A 537 29.50 -20.37 29.99
N GLY A 538 30.01 -19.81 31.10
CA GLY A 538 30.66 -18.50 31.11
C GLY A 538 29.91 -17.48 31.97
N ALA A 539 30.30 -16.22 31.88
CA ALA A 539 29.66 -15.13 32.63
C ALA A 539 28.18 -14.97 32.20
N PRO A 540 27.26 -14.66 33.12
CA PRO A 540 25.86 -14.45 32.77
C PRO A 540 25.72 -13.26 31.82
N ALA A 541 24.75 -13.32 30.91
CA ALA A 541 24.38 -12.23 30.02
C ALA A 541 23.04 -11.61 30.45
N ASP A 542 22.85 -10.33 30.12
CA ASP A 542 21.65 -9.57 30.47
C ASP A 542 20.38 -10.25 29.93
N GLY A 543 19.40 -10.46 30.81
CA GLY A 543 18.11 -11.05 30.47
C GLY A 543 18.12 -12.46 29.86
N MET A 544 19.24 -13.21 29.92
CA MET A 544 19.41 -14.45 29.14
C MET A 544 18.33 -15.52 29.39
N PHE A 545 17.70 -15.52 30.58
CA PHE A 545 16.60 -16.41 30.98
C PHE A 545 15.37 -15.66 31.51
N ASP A 546 15.30 -14.35 31.32
CA ASP A 546 14.27 -13.52 31.94
C ASP A 546 12.88 -14.08 31.64
N THR A 547 12.16 -14.45 32.70
CA THR A 547 10.80 -15.02 32.66
C THR A 547 10.62 -16.23 31.72
N ALA A 548 11.69 -16.95 31.38
CA ALA A 548 11.68 -18.04 30.40
C ALA A 548 10.62 -19.12 30.69
N PHE A 549 10.36 -19.38 31.98
CA PHE A 549 9.33 -20.30 32.48
C PHE A 549 8.34 -19.63 33.43
N ALA A 550 8.22 -18.30 33.41
CA ALA A 550 7.25 -17.64 34.27
C ALA A 550 5.82 -17.98 33.83
N ASN A 551 4.95 -18.11 34.81
CA ASN A 551 3.54 -18.48 34.73
C ASN A 551 3.30 -19.85 34.09
N CYS A 552 4.29 -20.74 34.12
CA CYS A 552 4.16 -22.15 33.75
C CYS A 552 3.59 -22.96 34.92
N SER A 553 2.37 -22.61 35.35
CA SER A 553 1.72 -23.15 36.56
C SER A 553 1.49 -24.67 36.58
N ALA A 554 1.73 -25.38 35.47
CA ALA A 554 1.60 -26.83 35.38
C ALA A 554 2.91 -27.59 35.65
N LEU A 555 4.03 -26.89 35.84
CA LEU A 555 5.32 -27.51 36.17
C LEU A 555 5.27 -28.23 37.52
N THR A 556 5.74 -29.48 37.55
CA THR A 556 5.79 -30.31 38.78
C THR A 556 7.12 -31.00 39.02
N GLY A 557 8.05 -30.95 38.05
CA GLY A 557 9.39 -31.53 38.13
C GLY A 557 10.43 -30.56 38.71
N PRO A 558 11.74 -30.90 38.61
CA PRO A 558 12.82 -29.99 38.95
C PRO A 558 12.86 -28.79 37.99
N SER A 559 13.38 -27.67 38.45
CA SER A 559 13.74 -26.53 37.60
C SER A 559 14.85 -26.90 36.62
N ALA A 560 15.13 -26.01 35.66
CA ALA A 560 16.02 -26.32 34.54
C ALA A 560 17.45 -26.67 35.03
N ARG A 561 18.05 -27.70 34.41
CA ARG A 561 19.39 -28.20 34.76
C ARG A 561 20.29 -28.40 33.55
N ILE A 562 21.57 -28.14 33.74
CA ILE A 562 22.66 -28.43 32.80
C ILE A 562 23.67 -29.33 33.52
N ASN A 563 23.95 -30.51 32.94
CA ASN A 563 24.85 -31.53 33.49
C ASN A 563 24.57 -31.84 34.98
N GLY A 564 23.29 -31.95 35.33
CA GLY A 564 22.83 -32.22 36.69
C GLY A 564 22.82 -31.04 37.67
N GLN A 565 23.32 -29.85 37.29
CA GLN A 565 23.32 -28.64 38.14
C GLN A 565 22.16 -27.70 37.77
N TYR A 566 21.54 -27.07 38.76
CA TYR A 566 20.46 -26.10 38.53
C TYR A 566 20.99 -24.78 37.97
N LEU A 567 20.22 -24.07 37.13
CA LEU A 567 20.68 -22.80 36.54
C LEU A 567 21.09 -21.77 37.60
N TYR A 568 20.36 -21.67 38.71
CA TYR A 568 20.66 -20.75 39.81
C TYR A 568 21.93 -21.14 40.60
N GLU A 569 22.43 -22.36 40.44
CA GLU A 569 23.74 -22.79 41.00
C GLU A 569 24.89 -22.48 40.05
N ILE A 570 24.63 -22.52 38.74
CA ILE A 570 25.63 -22.19 37.70
C ILE A 570 25.85 -20.67 37.64
N TRP A 571 24.78 -19.88 37.79
CA TRP A 571 24.81 -18.42 37.77
C TRP A 571 24.17 -17.82 39.03
N PRO A 572 24.80 -17.97 40.22
CA PRO A 572 24.27 -17.44 41.46
C PRO A 572 24.26 -15.90 41.50
N ASP A 573 25.19 -15.26 40.79
CA ASP A 573 25.39 -13.80 40.79
C ASP A 573 24.76 -13.12 39.55
N ILE A 574 23.73 -13.72 38.93
CA ILE A 574 23.03 -13.07 37.82
C ILE A 574 22.44 -11.74 38.29
N SER A 575 22.76 -10.66 37.57
CA SER A 575 22.37 -9.31 37.96
C SER A 575 20.91 -9.05 37.63
N GLY A 576 20.16 -8.49 38.58
CA GLY A 576 18.74 -8.15 38.41
C GLY A 576 17.80 -9.32 38.73
N ASP A 577 16.50 -9.02 38.70
CA ASP A 577 15.43 -9.99 38.93
C ASP A 577 15.09 -10.67 37.61
N THR A 578 15.60 -11.89 37.42
CA THR A 578 15.34 -12.68 36.20
C THR A 578 13.90 -13.18 36.15
N ASN A 579 13.27 -13.42 37.30
CA ASN A 579 11.90 -13.92 37.41
C ASN A 579 11.66 -15.17 36.54
N THR A 580 12.72 -15.98 36.32
CA THR A 580 12.71 -17.12 35.39
C THR A 580 11.55 -18.07 35.67
N TYR A 581 11.20 -18.23 36.95
CA TYR A 581 10.18 -19.15 37.44
C TYR A 581 9.00 -18.44 38.12
N GLU A 582 8.80 -17.14 37.88
CA GLU A 582 7.70 -16.38 38.49
C GLU A 582 6.36 -17.05 38.29
N GLY A 583 5.64 -17.36 39.37
CA GLY A 583 4.34 -18.03 39.31
C GLY A 583 4.38 -19.53 38.97
N SER A 584 5.56 -20.15 38.87
CA SER A 584 5.76 -21.58 38.63
C SER A 584 6.00 -22.35 39.93
N THR A 585 5.05 -22.20 40.88
CA THR A 585 5.14 -22.68 42.27
C THR A 585 5.10 -24.20 42.44
N GLY A 586 4.81 -24.96 41.39
CA GLY A 586 4.74 -26.42 41.44
C GLY A 586 6.09 -27.13 41.30
N LEU A 587 7.18 -26.40 41.02
CA LEU A 587 8.52 -26.97 40.89
C LEU A 587 8.96 -27.71 42.16
N SER A 588 9.55 -28.89 42.00
CA SER A 588 9.94 -29.76 43.14
C SER A 588 11.05 -29.15 44.02
N ASP A 589 11.80 -28.20 43.48
CA ASP A 589 12.87 -27.45 44.11
C ASP A 589 12.49 -25.96 44.35
N TYR A 590 11.20 -25.61 44.27
CA TYR A 590 10.76 -24.22 44.33
C TYR A 590 11.22 -23.50 45.61
N ASP A 591 11.20 -24.18 46.76
CA ASP A 591 11.63 -23.60 48.04
C ASP A 591 13.13 -23.27 48.05
N GLN A 592 13.94 -23.94 47.23
CA GLN A 592 15.39 -23.76 47.10
C GLN A 592 15.78 -22.66 46.08
N ILE A 593 14.89 -22.31 45.16
CA ILE A 593 15.15 -21.29 44.13
C ILE A 593 15.33 -19.91 44.81
N PRO A 594 16.40 -19.14 44.50
CA PRO A 594 16.59 -17.78 45.02
C PRO A 594 15.50 -16.79 44.57
N ASP A 595 15.26 -15.73 45.36
CA ASP A 595 14.17 -14.78 45.09
C ASP A 595 14.30 -14.05 43.74
N ASN A 596 15.52 -13.74 43.28
CA ASN A 596 15.76 -13.11 41.98
C ASN A 596 15.49 -14.04 40.77
N TRP A 597 15.23 -15.32 41.02
CA TRP A 597 14.78 -16.29 40.01
C TRP A 597 13.28 -16.61 40.10
N LYS A 598 12.61 -16.18 41.18
CA LYS A 598 11.21 -16.51 41.54
C LYS A 598 10.19 -15.48 41.09
#